data_AF-A0A838KM15-F1
#
_entry.id   AF-A0A838KM15-F1
#
_cell.length_a   1.000
_cell.length_b   1.000
_cell.length_c   1.000
_cell.angle_alpha   90.00
_cell.angle_beta   90.00
_cell.angle_gamma   90.00
#
_symmetry.space_group_name_H-M   'P 1'
#
loop_
_entity.id
_entity.type
_entity.pdbx_description
1 polymer ?
#
loop_
_entity_poly.entity_id
_entity_poly.type
_entity_poly.pdbx_seq_one_letter_code
_entity_poly.pdbx_strand_id
1 'polypeptide(L)' 'TSTPGARQRTGAHAFWRQHCRYLLHEVGASDPDLRADLLLAGMAAEQVRHWLHDQRRDLDDLADGLSNAALVLAQPHP' A
#
# COMPACT_ATOMS: atom_id res chain seq x y z
N THR A 1 -8.70 -13.91 -15.17
CA THR A 1 -7.34 -13.34 -15.10
C THR A 1 -7.49 -11.83 -15.10
N SER A 2 -6.98 -11.13 -14.08
CA SER A 2 -6.95 -9.67 -14.11
C SER A 2 -5.89 -9.23 -15.11
N THR A 3 -6.25 -8.42 -16.11
CA THR A 3 -5.29 -7.88 -17.07
C THR A 3 -4.19 -7.10 -16.34
N PRO A 4 -2.90 -7.35 -16.64
CA PRO A 4 -1.81 -6.53 -16.10
C PRO A 4 -2.10 -5.03 -16.30
N GLY A 5 -1.80 -4.22 -15.29
CA GLY A 5 -2.04 -2.78 -15.38
C GLY A 5 -3.47 -2.31 -15.04
N ALA A 6 -4.45 -3.22 -14.87
CA ALA A 6 -5.86 -2.83 -14.73
C ALA A 6 -6.13 -1.94 -13.51
N ARG A 7 -5.52 -2.25 -12.36
CA ARG A 7 -5.66 -1.45 -11.13
C ARG A 7 -5.12 -0.03 -11.31
N GLN A 8 -3.98 0.12 -12.01
CA GLN A 8 -3.35 1.42 -12.24
C GLN A 8 -4.19 2.36 -13.10
N ARG A 9 -5.15 1.81 -13.85
CA ARG A 9 -6.07 2.59 -14.71
C ARG A 9 -7.38 2.94 -14.01
N THR A 10 -7.62 2.49 -12.78
CA THR A 10 -8.83 2.83 -12.04
C THR A 10 -8.70 4.20 -11.36
N GLY A 11 -9.77 5.00 -11.38
CA GLY A 11 -9.80 6.29 -10.70
C GLY A 11 -9.57 6.17 -9.19
N ALA A 12 -10.05 5.09 -8.56
CA ALA A 12 -9.82 4.81 -7.14
C ALA A 12 -8.33 4.61 -6.82
N HIS A 13 -7.60 3.86 -7.64
CA HIS A 13 -6.16 3.67 -7.41
C HIS A 13 -5.37 4.97 -7.57
N ALA A 14 -5.68 5.78 -8.60
CA ALA A 14 -5.07 7.09 -8.79
C ALA A 14 -5.34 8.02 -7.59
N PHE A 15 -6.57 8.03 -7.07
CA PHE A 15 -6.94 8.78 -5.86
C PHE A 15 -6.11 8.35 -4.65
N TRP A 16 -6.07 7.05 -4.34
CA TRP A 16 -5.33 6.54 -3.19
C TRP A 16 -3.82 6.75 -3.34
N ARG A 17 -3.27 6.67 -4.54
CA ARG A 17 -1.85 6.96 -4.81
C ARG A 17 -1.53 8.40 -4.47
N GLN A 18 -2.37 9.34 -4.93
CA GLN A 18 -2.20 10.76 -4.63
C GLN A 18 -2.32 11.03 -3.13
N HIS A 19 -3.25 10.37 -2.44
CA HIS A 19 -3.43 10.52 -0.99
C HIS A 19 -2.20 10.03 -0.21
N CYS A 20 -1.72 8.81 -0.47
CA CYS A 20 -0.53 8.27 0.19
C CYS A 20 0.70 9.13 -0.11
N ARG A 21 0.88 9.57 -1.37
CA ARG A 21 1.98 10.46 -1.74
C ARG A 21 1.94 11.77 -0.94
N TYR A 22 0.77 12.37 -0.79
CA TYR A 22 0.60 13.59 -0.01
C TYR A 22 1.02 13.36 1.45
N LEU A 23 0.51 12.32 2.12
CA LEU A 23 0.86 12.02 3.50
C LEU A 23 2.36 11.76 3.70
N LEU A 24 2.97 10.99 2.80
CA LEU A 24 4.41 10.69 2.83
C LEU A 24 5.26 11.94 2.61
N HIS A 25 4.82 12.85 1.74
CA HIS A 25 5.46 14.14 1.54
C HIS A 25 5.40 15.02 2.79
N GLU A 26 4.24 15.12 3.44
CA GLU A 26 4.05 15.96 4.63
C GLU A 26 4.95 15.54 5.81
N VAL A 27 5.24 14.24 5.92
CA VAL A 27 6.14 13.71 6.96
C VAL A 27 7.62 13.69 6.55
N GLY A 28 7.95 14.22 5.36
CA GLY A 28 9.33 14.27 4.85
C GLY A 28 9.91 12.90 4.48
N ALA A 29 9.08 11.92 4.15
CA ALA A 29 9.56 10.62 3.70
C ALA A 29 10.36 10.76 2.41
N SER A 30 11.48 10.05 2.32
CA SER A 30 12.29 10.01 1.09
C SER A 30 11.53 9.28 -0.01
N ASP A 31 11.53 9.83 -1.23
CA ASP A 31 10.87 9.22 -2.39
C ASP A 31 9.37 8.86 -2.13
N PRO A 32 8.52 9.86 -1.87
CA PRO A 32 7.11 9.64 -1.53
C PRO A 32 6.31 9.00 -2.66
N ASP A 33 6.73 9.17 -3.92
CA ASP A 33 6.09 8.54 -5.08
C ASP A 33 6.30 7.02 -5.08
N LEU A 34 7.55 6.54 -5.01
CA LEU A 34 7.83 5.10 -4.97
C LEU A 34 7.22 4.43 -3.75
N ARG A 35 7.28 5.09 -2.58
CA ARG A 35 6.73 4.55 -1.34
C ARG A 35 5.21 4.46 -1.37
N ALA A 36 4.52 5.40 -2.01
CA ALA A 36 3.08 5.30 -2.26
C ALA A 36 2.73 4.11 -3.16
N ASP A 37 3.52 3.88 -4.21
CA ASP A 37 3.33 2.74 -5.11
C ASP A 37 3.56 1.39 -4.39
N LEU A 38 4.56 1.30 -3.52
CA LEU A 38 4.82 0.12 -2.68
C LEU A 38 3.70 -0.18 -1.69
N LEU A 39 3.18 0.86 -1.01
CA LEU A 39 2.03 0.71 -0.10
C LEU A 39 0.82 0.13 -0.81
N LEU A 40 0.47 0.69 -1.97
CA LEU A 40 -0.69 0.23 -2.74
C LEU A 40 -0.48 -1.13 -3.38
N ALA A 41 0.75 -1.48 -3.75
CA ALA A 41 1.07 -2.83 -4.21
C ALA A 41 0.86 -3.86 -3.09
N GLY A 42 1.27 -3.56 -1.86
CA GLY A 42 1.05 -4.43 -0.70
C GLY A 42 -0.44 -4.60 -0.35
N MET A 43 -1.27 -3.58 -0.61
CA MET A 43 -2.72 -3.62 -0.37
C MET A 43 -3.53 -4.04 -1.60
N ALA A 44 -2.90 -4.64 -2.61
CA ALA A 44 -3.62 -5.10 -3.79
C ALA A 44 -4.68 -6.14 -3.41
N ALA A 45 -5.84 -6.10 -4.09
CA ALA A 45 -6.96 -6.98 -3.77
C ALA A 45 -6.58 -8.47 -3.84
N GLU A 46 -5.75 -8.86 -4.81
CA GLU A 46 -5.23 -10.23 -4.91
C GLU A 46 -4.31 -10.60 -3.74
N GLN A 47 -3.52 -9.65 -3.23
CA GLN A 47 -2.60 -9.86 -2.13
C GLN A 47 -3.37 -10.01 -0.81
N VAL A 48 -4.35 -9.14 -0.57
CA VAL A 48 -5.24 -9.23 0.60
C VAL A 48 -6.04 -10.53 0.58
N ARG A 49 -6.60 -10.91 -0.58
CA ARG A 49 -7.29 -12.19 -0.75
C ARG A 49 -6.36 -13.37 -0.42
N HIS A 50 -5.13 -13.34 -0.92
CA HIS A 50 -4.15 -14.40 -0.65
C HIS A 50 -3.85 -14.52 0.84
N TRP A 51 -3.65 -13.41 1.56
CA TRP A 51 -3.41 -13.44 3.00
C TRP A 51 -4.59 -13.99 3.80
N LEU A 52 -5.81 -13.54 3.51
CA LEU A 52 -6.99 -13.91 4.29
C LEU A 52 -7.48 -15.34 3.98
N HIS A 53 -7.45 -15.75 2.71
CA HIS A 53 -8.06 -17.02 2.29
C HIS A 53 -7.05 -18.15 2.13
N ASP A 54 -5.89 -17.88 1.53
CA ASP A 54 -4.91 -18.93 1.23
C ASP A 54 -3.97 -19.13 2.42
N GLN A 55 -3.49 -18.04 3.03
CA GLN A 55 -2.65 -18.09 4.23
C GLN A 55 -3.43 -18.14 5.54
N ARG A 56 -4.76 -17.88 5.51
CA ARG A 56 -5.62 -17.84 6.69
C ARG A 56 -5.07 -16.96 7.81
N ARG A 57 -4.50 -15.80 7.44
CA ARG A 57 -4.09 -14.79 8.42
C ARG A 57 -5.33 -14.18 9.07
N ASP A 58 -5.20 -13.87 10.35
CA ASP A 58 -6.18 -13.05 11.03
C ASP A 58 -6.18 -11.63 10.45
N LEU A 59 -7.36 -11.01 10.40
CA LEU A 59 -7.52 -9.69 9.80
C LEU A 59 -6.90 -8.59 10.65
N ASP A 60 -7.02 -8.68 11.98
CA ASP A 60 -6.51 -7.68 12.89
C ASP A 60 -4.97 -7.73 12.91
N ASP A 61 -4.40 -8.93 12.99
CA ASP A 61 -2.94 -9.13 12.87
C ASP A 61 -2.39 -8.60 11.53
N LEU A 62 -3.14 -8.79 10.44
CA LEU A 62 -2.75 -8.29 9.12
C LEU A 62 -2.81 -6.76 9.06
N ALA A 63 -3.85 -6.15 9.63
CA ALA A 63 -3.98 -4.71 9.70
C ALA A 63 -2.83 -4.10 10.49
N ASP A 64 -2.51 -4.65 11.67
CA ASP A 64 -1.40 -4.21 12.51
C ASP A 64 -0.05 -4.33 11.78
N GLY A 65 0.18 -5.45 11.08
CA GLY A 65 1.37 -5.66 10.27
C GLY A 65 1.52 -4.64 9.15
N LEU A 66 0.43 -4.32 8.44
CA LEU A 66 0.42 -3.33 7.37
C LEU A 66 0.61 -1.90 7.89
N SER A 67 0.01 -1.57 9.04
CA SER A 67 0.24 -0.29 9.72
C SER A 67 1.71 -0.12 10.10
N ASN A 68 2.35 -1.15 10.65
CA ASN A 68 3.78 -1.13 10.96
C ASN A 68 4.64 -0.96 9.71
N ALA A 69 4.34 -1.68 8.62
CA ALA A 69 5.03 -1.51 7.35
C ALA A 69 4.89 -0.08 6.79
N ALA A 70 3.69 0.52 6.92
CA ALA A 70 3.45 1.89 6.50
C ALA A 70 4.24 2.90 7.34
N LEU A 71 4.37 2.68 8.65
CA LEU A 71 5.20 3.52 9.52
C LEU A 71 6.68 3.46 9.12
N VAL A 72 7.19 2.29 8.75
CA VAL A 72 8.57 2.14 8.23
C VAL A 72 8.73 2.91 6.92
N LEU A 73 7.76 2.82 6.02
CA LEU A 73 7.74 3.58 4.76
C LEU A 73 7.51 5.08 4.97
N ALA A 74 7.02 5.53 6.12
CA ALA A 74 6.90 6.94 6.43
C ALA A 74 8.21 7.54 6.98
N GLN A 75 9.19 6.71 7.39
CA GLN A 75 10.40 7.22 8.01
C GLN A 75 11.26 8.02 7.02
N PRO A 76 11.72 9.23 7.39
CA PRO A 76 12.75 9.95 6.64
C PRO A 76 14.06 9.16 6.69
N HIS A 77 14.86 9.21 5.62
CA HIS A 77 16.22 8.67 5.64
C HIS A 77 17.12 9.62 6.47
N PRO A 78 18.05 9.12 7.29
CA PRO A 78 19.07 9.96 7.94
C PRO A 78 19.99 10.64 6.92
#